data_AF-A0AAW3YWX2-F1
#
_entry.id   AF-A0AAW3YWX2-F1
#
_cell.length_a   1.000
_cell.length_b   1.000
_cell.length_c   1.000
_cell.angle_alpha   90.00
_cell.angle_beta   90.00
_cell.angle_gamma   90.00
#
_symmetry.space_group_name_H-M   'P 1'
#
loop_
_entity.id
_entity.type
_entity.pdbx_description
1 polymer ?
#
loop_
_entity_poly.entity_id
_entity_poly.type
_entity_poly.pdbx_seq_one_letter_code
_entity_poly.pdbx_strand_id
1 'polypeptide(L)' 'EVLGGELKEMSTFQLPFEESERNILLIEKKRKTPKKYPRKPGTPNKLPIEK' A
#
# COMPACT_ATOMS: atom_id res chain seq x y z
N GLU A 1 -7.59 8.16 5.40
CA GLU A 1 -7.10 6.78 5.29
C GLU A 1 -8.23 5.79 4.99
N VAL A 2 -8.50 5.53 3.72
CA VAL A 2 -9.72 4.85 3.24
C VAL A 2 -9.82 3.39 3.68
N LEU A 3 -8.66 2.71 3.76
CA LEU A 3 -8.55 1.31 4.14
C LEU A 3 -8.14 1.12 5.61
N GLY A 4 -8.01 2.20 6.38
CA GLY A 4 -7.68 2.19 7.82
C GLY A 4 -6.27 1.70 8.18
N GLY A 5 -5.31 1.81 7.27
CA GLY A 5 -3.89 1.61 7.57
C GLY A 5 -3.03 2.82 7.20
N GLU A 6 -2.09 3.20 8.06
CA GLU A 6 -1.31 4.43 8.06
C GLU A 6 0.14 4.17 7.66
N LEU A 7 0.72 5.05 6.83
CA LEU A 7 2.14 4.94 6.49
C LEU A 7 2.96 5.26 7.74
N LYS A 8 3.63 4.23 8.28
CA LYS A 8 4.48 4.34 9.45
C LYS A 8 5.91 4.70 9.06
N GLU A 9 6.43 4.05 8.02
CA GLU A 9 7.82 4.22 7.59
C GLU A 9 7.96 3.94 6.10
N MET A 10 8.89 4.64 5.46
CA MET A 10 9.36 4.38 4.11
C MET A 10 10.87 4.19 4.19
N SER A 11 11.35 3.01 3.85
CA SER A 11 12.78 2.67 3.87
C SER A 11 13.25 2.48 2.43
N THR A 12 14.08 3.39 1.95
CA THR A 12 14.71 3.33 0.62
C THR A 12 16.09 2.73 0.73
N PHE A 13 16.41 1.77 -0.14
CA PHE A 13 17.71 1.09 -0.16
C PHE A 13 18.07 0.65 -1.59
N GLN A 14 19.34 0.36 -1.81
CA GLN A 14 19.82 -0.24 -3.05
C GLN A 14 19.92 -1.75 -2.91
N LEU A 15 19.49 -2.48 -3.93
CA LEU A 15 19.71 -3.92 -3.96
C LEU A 15 21.21 -4.22 -4.04
N PRO A 16 21.70 -5.18 -3.25
CA PRO A 16 23.06 -5.69 -3.44
C PRO A 16 23.26 -6.17 -4.88
N PHE A 17 24.45 -5.90 -5.44
CA PHE A 17 24.89 -6.29 -6.79
C PHE A 17 24.22 -5.58 -7.98
N GLU A 18 22.90 -5.36 -7.93
CA GLU A 18 22.15 -4.72 -9.01
C GLU A 18 22.19 -3.18 -8.90
N GLU A 19 22.50 -2.64 -7.71
CA GLU A 19 22.51 -1.21 -7.38
C GLU A 19 21.20 -0.47 -7.68
N SER A 20 20.12 -1.22 -7.93
CA SER A 20 18.84 -0.65 -8.28
C SER A 20 18.07 -0.25 -7.01
N GLU A 21 17.45 0.92 -7.07
CA GLU A 21 16.70 1.48 -5.93
C GLU A 21 15.43 0.66 -5.66
N ARG A 22 15.18 0.35 -4.39
CA ARG A 22 13.96 -0.30 -3.91
C ARG A 22 13.45 0.44 -2.68
N ASN A 23 12.14 0.35 -2.49
CA ASN A 23 11.43 1.01 -1.41
C ASN A 23 10.59 -0.03 -0.66
N ILE A 24 10.72 -0.07 0.66
CA ILE A 24 9.82 -0.80 1.56
C ILE A 24 8.90 0.23 2.22
N LEU A 25 7.59 0.03 2.06
CA LEU A 25 6.56 0.84 2.73
C LEU A 25 5.95 0.03 3.87
N LEU A 26 6.13 0.51 5.10
CA LEU A 26 5.51 -0.08 6.28
C LEU A 26 4.18 0.62 6.55
N ILE A 27 3.08 -0.09 6.31
CA ILE A 27 1.72 0.40 6.57
C ILE A 27 1.17 -0.28 7.83
N GLU A 28 0.91 0.50 8.87
CA GLU A 28 0.39 0.03 10.14
C GLU A 28 -1.14 0.05 10.16
N LYS A 29 -1.77 -1.07 10.57
CA LYS A 29 -3.22 -1.19 10.61
C LYS A 29 -3.83 -0.51 11.85
N LYS A 30 -4.15 0.78 11.76
CA LYS A 30 -4.71 1.56 12.88
C LYS A 30 -6.19 1.33 13.15
N ARG A 31 -6.99 1.02 12.13
CA ARG A 31 -8.46 0.91 12.24
C ARG A 31 -9.01 -0.23 11.39
N LYS A 32 -10.21 -0.72 11.72
CA LYS A 32 -10.92 -1.73 10.91
C LYS A 32 -11.17 -1.21 9.50
N THR A 33 -10.97 -2.06 8.49
CA THR A 33 -11.31 -1.73 7.10
C THR A 33 -12.84 -1.58 6.98
N PRO A 34 -13.36 -0.53 6.32
CA PRO A 34 -14.80 -0.41 6.07
C PRO A 34 -15.35 -1.62 5.30
N LYS A 35 -16.56 -2.07 5.63
CA LYS A 35 -17.20 -3.27 5.03
C LYS A 35 -17.38 -3.21 3.51
N LYS A 36 -17.35 -2.01 2.90
CA LYS A 36 -17.41 -1.81 1.45
C LYS A 36 -16.13 -2.22 0.72
N TYR A 37 -15.07 -2.60 1.45
CA TYR A 37 -13.80 -3.08 0.90
C TYR A 37 -13.49 -4.51 1.37
N PRO A 38 -12.82 -5.33 0.52
CA PRO A 38 -12.45 -5.02 -0.86
C PRO A 38 -13.68 -4.88 -1.78
N ARG A 39 -13.54 -4.10 -2.86
CA ARG A 39 -14.59 -3.98 -3.89
C ARG A 39 -14.66 -5.28 -4.71
N LYS A 40 -15.65 -5.37 -5.61
CA LYS A 40 -15.81 -6.50 -6.52
C LYS A 40 -14.51 -6.83 -7.26
N PRO A 41 -14.21 -8.12 -7.53
CA PRO A 41 -13.03 -8.53 -8.27
C PRO A 41 -12.83 -7.70 -9.56
N GLY A 42 -11.58 -7.35 -9.85
CA GLY A 42 -11.21 -6.51 -11.00
C GLY A 42 -11.48 -5.01 -10.85
N THR A 43 -12.39 -4.58 -9.96
CA THR A 43 -12.65 -3.15 -9.70
C THR A 43 -11.46 -2.42 -9.09
N PRO A 44 -10.70 -3.01 -8.13
CA PRO A 44 -9.47 -2.39 -7.61
C PRO A 44 -8.44 -2.03 -8.68
N ASN A 45 -8.26 -2.89 -9.69
CA ASN A 45 -7.29 -2.66 -10.77
C ASN A 45 -7.83 -1.67 -11.82
N LYS A 46 -9.11 -1.78 -12.19
CA LYS A 46 -9.72 -0.91 -13.22
C LYS A 46 -9.97 0.52 -12.73
N LEU A 47 -10.33 0.67 -11.46
CA LEU A 47 -10.69 1.96 -10.86
C LEU A 47 -10.04 2.09 -9.49
N PRO A 48 -8.73 2.37 -9.37
CA PRO A 48 -8.06 2.57 -8.09
C PRO A 48 -8.78 3.58 -7.18
N ILE A 49 -8.58 3.46 -5.87
CA ILE A 49 -9.30 4.29 -4.88
C ILE A 49 -8.78 5.73 -4.87
N GLU A 50 -7.48 5.90 -5.14
CA GLU A 50 -6.79 7.19 -5.28
C GLU A 50 -5.97 7.14 -6.59
N LYS A 51 -5.72 8.30 -7.21
CA LYS A 51 -4.92 8.41 -8.44
C LYS A 51 -3.42 8.48 -8.15
#